data_AF-A0A1B6GQB3-F1
#
_entry.id   AF-A0A1B6GQB3-F1
#
_cell.length_a   1.000
_cell.length_b   1.000
_cell.length_c   1.000
_cell.angle_alpha   90.00
_cell.angle_beta   90.00
_cell.angle_gamma   90.00
#
_symmetry.space_group_name_H-M   'P 1'
#
loop_
_entity.id
_entity.type
_entity.pdbx_description
1 polymer ?
#
loop_
_entity_poly.entity_id
_entity_poly.type
_entity_poly.pdbx_seq_one_letter_code
_entity_poly.pdbx_strand_id
1 'polypeptide(L)'
;SMNNENDIIAHFSVPGTPSLFLCLLWKMIMETDRISPIAYKILERIGARALSSHLRNFCDYIVFEFVATGEGQVVNKCVDAINSMVWKYNIITIDRLVLCLVLRTQEGNEAQVCFFIIQLLLLKAAEFRSRVQEFVKENSPEHWKQSNWHEKHLAFHRKYPEKFAPEGVLEQTGGASSPYQSLPVYFGNVCLRFLPVCDIMIHRYLELPPVSKSLEILLDHLGCLYKFHDRPVTYLYNTLHYYERNLRDRPALKRRLVSAVLSSLKDIRAPGWSLSEPYTGYMSDPALTWEPDLDYYIQLVRRIVDTMAGTAHFPATDWRF
;
A
#
# COMPACT_ATOMS: atom_id res chain seq x y z
N SER A 1 -22.08 -24.03 20.42
CA SER A 1 -22.88 -24.61 19.32
C SER A 1 -24.19 -23.83 19.25
N MET A 2 -24.38 -23.05 18.18
CA MET A 2 -25.65 -22.38 17.85
C MET A 2 -26.07 -22.93 16.50
N ASN A 3 -27.29 -23.47 16.39
CA ASN A 3 -27.77 -24.11 15.15
C ASN A 3 -28.76 -23.23 14.36
N ASN A 4 -29.27 -22.16 14.97
CA ASN A 4 -30.24 -21.26 14.35
C ASN A 4 -29.53 -20.07 13.69
N GLU A 5 -29.72 -19.87 12.38
CA GLU A 5 -29.10 -18.77 11.64
C GLU A 5 -29.40 -17.39 12.25
N ASN A 6 -30.65 -17.17 12.68
CA ASN A 6 -31.07 -15.86 13.20
C ASN A 6 -30.36 -15.53 14.52
N ASP A 7 -30.17 -16.53 15.38
CA ASP A 7 -29.48 -16.35 16.66
C ASP A 7 -27.99 -16.10 16.42
N ILE A 8 -27.38 -16.81 15.47
CA ILE A 8 -25.98 -16.59 15.06
C ILE A 8 -25.81 -15.16 14.54
N ILE A 9 -26.69 -14.73 13.63
CA ILE A 9 -26.63 -13.38 13.05
C ILE A 9 -26.79 -12.34 14.15
N ALA A 10 -27.79 -12.48 15.02
CA ALA A 10 -27.99 -11.56 16.14
C ALA A 10 -26.74 -11.50 17.02
N HIS A 11 -26.25 -12.64 17.49
CA HIS A 11 -25.12 -12.70 18.42
C HIS A 11 -23.86 -12.00 17.88
N PHE A 12 -23.49 -12.25 16.62
CA PHE A 12 -22.25 -11.70 16.05
C PHE A 12 -22.37 -10.30 15.45
N SER A 13 -23.58 -9.72 15.42
CA SER A 13 -23.81 -8.36 14.88
C SER A 13 -24.34 -7.37 15.91
N VAL A 14 -24.58 -7.79 17.16
CA VAL A 14 -25.08 -6.90 18.22
C VAL A 14 -24.05 -5.80 18.53
N PRO A 15 -24.44 -4.51 18.45
CA PRO A 15 -23.59 -3.40 18.88
C PRO A 15 -23.16 -3.54 20.34
N GLY A 16 -21.91 -3.20 20.65
CA GLY A 16 -21.37 -3.27 22.03
C GLY A 16 -20.78 -4.63 22.41
N THR A 17 -20.92 -5.66 21.57
CA THR A 17 -20.15 -6.90 21.73
C THR A 17 -18.69 -6.71 21.30
N PRO A 18 -17.74 -7.53 21.80
CA PRO A 18 -16.35 -7.46 21.37
C PRO A 18 -16.22 -7.60 19.84
N SER A 19 -15.56 -6.65 19.20
CA SER A 19 -15.40 -6.61 17.74
C SER A 19 -14.42 -7.67 17.24
N LEU A 20 -14.80 -8.95 17.29
CA LEU A 20 -13.91 -10.10 17.02
C LEU A 20 -14.30 -10.90 15.76
N PHE A 21 -15.35 -10.48 15.07
CA PHE A 21 -15.87 -11.25 13.94
C PHE A 21 -14.84 -11.52 12.82
N LEU A 22 -13.96 -10.56 12.51
CA LEU A 22 -12.88 -10.80 11.52
C LEU A 22 -11.86 -11.84 12.01
N CYS A 23 -11.55 -11.88 13.31
CA CYS A 23 -10.73 -12.93 13.90
C CYS A 23 -11.39 -14.31 13.73
N LEU A 24 -12.69 -14.39 13.94
CA LEU A 24 -13.46 -15.63 13.75
C LEU A 24 -13.44 -16.09 12.29
N LEU A 25 -13.65 -15.19 11.33
CA LEU A 25 -13.58 -15.52 9.90
C LEU A 25 -12.18 -16.02 9.52
N TRP A 26 -11.12 -15.38 10.03
CA TRP A 26 -9.77 -15.84 9.81
C TRP A 26 -9.53 -17.25 10.36
N LYS A 27 -9.98 -17.55 11.59
CA LYS A 27 -9.88 -18.91 12.16
C LYS A 27 -10.67 -19.93 11.34
N MET A 28 -11.88 -19.59 10.88
CA MET A 28 -12.67 -20.47 10.02
C MET A 28 -11.94 -20.80 8.70
N ILE A 29 -11.31 -19.82 8.06
CA ILE A 29 -10.51 -20.03 6.84
C ILE A 29 -9.27 -20.87 7.17
N MET A 30 -8.59 -20.60 8.28
CA MET A 30 -7.44 -21.39 8.72
C MET A 30 -7.78 -22.87 8.93
N GLU A 31 -8.96 -23.17 9.45
CA GLU A 31 -9.37 -24.55 9.75
C GLU A 31 -10.01 -25.26 8.54
N THR A 32 -10.83 -24.56 7.77
CA THR A 32 -11.71 -25.18 6.77
C THR A 32 -11.50 -24.70 5.33
N ASP A 33 -10.66 -23.68 5.11
CA ASP A 33 -10.49 -22.96 3.83
C ASP A 33 -11.81 -22.47 3.20
N ARG A 34 -12.83 -22.28 4.03
CA ARG A 34 -14.19 -21.91 3.62
C ARG A 34 -14.81 -20.93 4.61
N ILE A 35 -15.80 -20.19 4.11
CA ILE A 35 -16.64 -19.30 4.92
C ILE A 35 -18.10 -19.65 4.66
N SER A 36 -18.91 -19.67 5.72
CA SER A 36 -20.36 -19.85 5.60
C SER A 36 -21.02 -18.62 4.95
N PRO A 37 -22.05 -18.80 4.09
CA PRO A 37 -22.84 -17.67 3.55
C PRO A 37 -23.44 -16.76 4.63
N ILE A 38 -23.73 -17.30 5.82
CA ILE A 38 -24.23 -16.55 6.99
C ILE A 38 -23.25 -15.44 7.39
N ALA A 39 -21.94 -15.62 7.16
CA ALA A 39 -20.93 -14.62 7.47
C ALA A 39 -21.18 -13.28 6.74
N TYR A 40 -21.64 -13.32 5.50
CA TYR A 40 -21.92 -12.12 4.71
C TYR A 40 -23.14 -11.36 5.27
N LYS A 41 -24.18 -12.07 5.71
CA LYS A 41 -25.33 -11.46 6.42
C LYS A 41 -24.89 -10.77 7.71
N ILE A 42 -23.93 -11.35 8.44
CA ILE A 42 -23.36 -10.74 9.64
C ILE A 42 -22.54 -9.49 9.29
N LEU A 43 -21.66 -9.57 8.29
CA LEU A 43 -20.86 -8.44 7.83
C LEU A 43 -21.73 -7.26 7.36
N GLU A 44 -22.81 -7.55 6.63
CA GLU A 44 -23.80 -6.56 6.22
C GLU A 44 -24.43 -5.87 7.44
N ARG A 45 -24.85 -6.64 8.44
CA ARG A 45 -25.48 -6.11 9.66
C ARG A 45 -24.51 -5.33 10.56
N ILE A 46 -23.24 -5.72 10.62
CA ILE A 46 -22.19 -4.94 11.30
C ILE A 46 -22.01 -3.58 10.60
N GLY A 47 -21.98 -3.59 9.26
CA GLY A 47 -21.84 -2.39 8.45
C GLY A 47 -20.43 -1.81 8.42
N ALA A 48 -20.13 -1.02 7.39
CA ALA A 48 -18.77 -0.56 7.08
C ALA A 48 -18.12 0.27 8.21
N ARG A 49 -18.92 1.08 8.94
CA ARG A 49 -18.40 1.91 10.04
C ARG A 49 -17.91 1.05 11.20
N ALA A 50 -18.73 0.13 11.69
CA ALA A 50 -18.36 -0.71 12.82
C ALA A 50 -17.29 -1.75 12.45
N LEU A 51 -17.25 -2.19 11.18
CA LEU A 51 -16.22 -3.12 10.67
C LEU A 51 -14.79 -2.62 10.91
N SER A 52 -14.56 -1.31 10.93
CA SER A 52 -13.25 -0.73 11.26
C SER A 52 -12.78 -1.10 12.67
N SER A 53 -13.69 -1.27 13.63
CA SER A 53 -13.37 -1.77 14.97
C SER A 53 -12.94 -3.24 14.94
N HIS A 54 -13.64 -4.06 14.15
CA HIS A 54 -13.26 -5.46 13.96
C HIS A 54 -11.90 -5.59 13.29
N LEU A 55 -11.58 -4.71 12.34
CA LEU A 55 -10.29 -4.71 11.66
C LEU A 55 -9.14 -4.36 12.60
N ARG A 56 -9.31 -3.36 13.48
CA ARG A 56 -8.28 -3.01 14.48
C ARG A 56 -7.98 -4.17 15.43
N ASN A 57 -9.01 -4.79 15.98
CA ASN A 57 -8.84 -5.95 16.87
C ASN A 57 -8.26 -7.16 16.12
N PHE A 58 -8.63 -7.34 14.84
CA PHE A 58 -8.06 -8.37 14.00
C PHE A 58 -6.56 -8.16 13.78
N CYS A 59 -6.11 -6.93 13.50
CA CYS A 59 -4.69 -6.61 13.38
C CYS A 59 -3.92 -6.94 14.67
N ASP A 60 -4.47 -6.61 15.84
CA ASP A 60 -3.85 -6.95 17.13
C ASP A 60 -3.77 -8.46 17.33
N TYR A 61 -4.86 -9.15 17.00
CA TYR A 61 -4.95 -10.59 17.11
C TYR A 61 -3.95 -11.32 16.21
N ILE A 62 -3.79 -10.92 14.94
CA ILE A 62 -2.84 -11.58 14.04
C ILE A 62 -1.39 -11.32 14.46
N VAL A 63 -1.05 -10.15 14.99
CA VAL A 63 0.31 -9.94 15.50
C VAL A 63 0.57 -10.85 16.69
N PHE A 64 -0.38 -10.91 17.63
CA PHE A 64 -0.29 -11.82 18.78
C PHE A 64 -0.09 -13.28 18.34
N GLU A 65 -0.90 -13.77 17.40
CA GLU A 65 -0.79 -15.14 16.89
C GLU A 65 0.57 -15.38 16.21
N PHE A 66 1.09 -14.44 15.42
CA PHE A 66 2.40 -14.59 14.78
C PHE A 66 3.55 -14.61 15.79
N VAL A 67 3.47 -13.79 16.83
CA VAL A 67 4.44 -13.81 17.94
C VAL A 67 4.39 -15.15 18.67
N ALA A 68 3.20 -15.70 18.91
CA ALA A 68 3.01 -16.95 19.63
C ALA A 68 3.37 -18.20 18.81
N THR A 69 3.17 -18.17 17.49
CA THR A 69 3.33 -19.34 16.61
C THR A 69 4.79 -19.63 16.24
N GLY A 70 5.69 -18.64 16.31
CA GLY A 70 7.08 -18.78 15.87
C GLY A 70 7.23 -18.89 14.35
N GLU A 71 8.40 -19.32 13.85
CA GLU A 71 8.70 -19.43 12.43
C GLU A 71 8.25 -20.77 11.81
N GLY A 72 7.82 -20.78 10.54
CA GLY A 72 7.62 -22.03 9.77
C GLY A 72 6.36 -22.11 8.90
N GLN A 73 5.92 -23.33 8.59
CA GLN A 73 4.77 -23.60 7.70
C GLN A 73 3.45 -22.98 8.18
N VAL A 74 3.28 -22.81 9.49
CA VAL A 74 2.06 -22.21 10.07
C VAL A 74 1.95 -20.73 9.70
N VAL A 75 3.06 -19.98 9.70
CA VAL A 75 3.11 -18.58 9.24
C VAL A 75 2.63 -18.46 7.79
N ASN A 76 3.06 -19.39 6.93
CA ASN A 76 2.62 -19.39 5.54
C ASN A 76 1.10 -19.55 5.44
N LYS A 77 0.53 -20.51 6.17
CA LYS A 77 -0.91 -20.75 6.23
C LYS A 77 -1.68 -19.53 6.76
N CYS A 78 -1.16 -18.88 7.81
CA CYS A 78 -1.73 -17.65 8.36
C CYS A 78 -1.84 -16.53 7.30
N VAL A 79 -0.75 -16.30 6.56
CA VAL A 79 -0.73 -15.32 5.47
C VAL A 79 -1.67 -15.69 4.34
N ASP A 80 -1.77 -16.97 4.00
CA ASP A 80 -2.66 -17.45 2.91
C ASP A 80 -4.14 -17.28 3.29
N ALA A 81 -4.50 -17.47 4.56
CA ALA A 81 -5.82 -17.17 5.07
C ALA A 81 -6.15 -15.67 5.01
N ILE A 82 -5.20 -14.80 5.38
CA ILE A 82 -5.39 -13.34 5.27
C ILE A 82 -5.53 -12.93 3.79
N ASN A 83 -4.69 -13.47 2.90
CA ASN A 83 -4.82 -13.24 1.46
C ASN A 83 -6.18 -13.70 0.92
N SER A 84 -6.72 -14.81 1.42
CA SER A 84 -8.06 -15.25 1.06
C SER A 84 -9.13 -14.26 1.54
N MET A 85 -9.02 -13.71 2.75
CA MET A 85 -9.94 -12.67 3.22
C MET A 85 -9.91 -11.43 2.32
N VAL A 86 -8.74 -11.05 1.81
CA VAL A 86 -8.57 -9.87 0.95
C VAL A 86 -9.03 -10.11 -0.48
N TRP A 87 -8.50 -11.15 -1.14
CA TRP A 87 -8.61 -11.32 -2.59
C TRP A 87 -9.67 -12.33 -3.02
N LYS A 88 -9.85 -13.42 -2.25
CA LYS A 88 -10.83 -14.50 -2.56
C LYS A 88 -12.23 -14.10 -2.09
N TYR A 89 -12.34 -13.66 -0.85
CA TYR A 89 -13.62 -13.40 -0.17
C TYR A 89 -13.99 -11.91 -0.11
N ASN A 90 -13.07 -11.01 -0.46
CA ASN A 90 -13.33 -9.56 -0.50
C ASN A 90 -13.93 -9.00 0.80
N ILE A 91 -13.50 -9.53 1.95
CA ILE A 91 -14.01 -9.14 3.28
C ILE A 91 -13.41 -7.79 3.69
N ILE A 92 -12.13 -7.60 3.40
CA ILE A 92 -11.37 -6.38 3.71
C ILE A 92 -10.45 -6.05 2.54
N THR A 93 -10.20 -4.77 2.31
CA THR A 93 -9.28 -4.32 1.26
C THR A 93 -7.85 -4.23 1.79
N ILE A 94 -6.85 -4.47 0.94
CA ILE A 94 -5.43 -4.48 1.33
C ILE A 94 -4.98 -3.12 1.89
N ASP A 95 -5.46 -2.01 1.32
CA ASP A 95 -5.14 -0.65 1.76
C ASP A 95 -5.62 -0.39 3.19
N ARG A 96 -6.82 -0.84 3.54
CA ARG A 96 -7.37 -0.70 4.89
C ARG A 96 -6.64 -1.59 5.89
N LEU A 97 -6.35 -2.84 5.51
CA LEU A 97 -5.64 -3.79 6.37
C LEU A 97 -4.23 -3.28 6.69
N VAL A 98 -3.46 -2.89 5.68
CA VAL A 98 -2.09 -2.39 5.87
C VAL A 98 -2.11 -1.07 6.63
N LEU A 99 -3.03 -0.15 6.34
CA LEU A 99 -3.15 1.09 7.13
C LEU A 99 -3.40 0.80 8.62
N CYS A 100 -4.30 -0.13 8.94
CA CYS A 100 -4.55 -0.51 10.33
C CYS A 100 -3.35 -1.18 11.00
N LEU A 101 -2.55 -1.97 10.29
CA LEU A 101 -1.31 -2.57 10.80
C LEU A 101 -0.23 -1.51 11.06
N VAL A 102 -0.02 -0.60 10.11
CA VAL A 102 1.01 0.45 10.17
C VAL A 102 0.74 1.45 11.31
N LEU A 103 -0.52 1.72 11.61
CA LEU A 103 -0.94 2.63 12.69
C LEU A 103 -0.96 1.99 14.09
N ARG A 104 -0.45 0.77 14.26
CA ARG A 104 -0.39 0.13 15.57
C ARG A 104 0.67 0.75 16.48
N THR A 105 0.35 0.75 17.76
CA THR A 105 1.19 1.25 18.87
C THR A 105 2.08 0.17 19.49
N GLN A 106 2.37 -0.90 18.75
CA GLN A 106 3.22 -1.99 19.24
C GLN A 106 4.68 -1.52 19.31
N GLU A 107 5.44 -2.10 20.22
CA GLU A 107 6.85 -1.78 20.45
C GLU A 107 7.73 -3.05 20.39
N GLY A 108 9.04 -2.85 20.25
CA GLY A 108 10.02 -3.94 20.31
C GLY A 108 9.80 -5.03 19.25
N ASN A 109 9.74 -6.29 19.70
CA ASN A 109 9.60 -7.44 18.81
C ASN A 109 8.22 -7.50 18.12
N GLU A 110 7.16 -7.11 18.82
CA GLU A 110 5.80 -7.11 18.24
C GLU A 110 5.71 -6.16 17.03
N ALA A 111 6.34 -4.99 17.13
CA ALA A 111 6.43 -4.06 16.01
C ALA A 111 7.15 -4.68 14.81
N GLN A 112 8.27 -5.37 15.03
CA GLN A 112 9.01 -6.05 13.97
C GLN A 112 8.16 -7.13 13.28
N VAL A 113 7.44 -7.94 14.08
CA VAL A 113 6.51 -8.94 13.55
C VAL A 113 5.38 -8.30 12.75
N CYS A 114 4.81 -7.17 13.20
CA CYS A 114 3.80 -6.42 12.45
C CYS A 114 4.32 -5.99 11.06
N PHE A 115 5.51 -5.41 10.99
CA PHE A 115 6.11 -5.02 9.70
C PHE A 115 6.52 -6.22 8.84
N PHE A 116 6.87 -7.34 9.45
CA PHE A 116 7.09 -8.58 8.72
C PHE A 116 5.78 -9.10 8.10
N ILE A 117 4.67 -9.05 8.83
CA ILE A 117 3.33 -9.38 8.30
C ILE A 117 3.00 -8.47 7.11
N ILE A 118 3.21 -7.15 7.23
CA ILE A 118 2.97 -6.20 6.13
C ILE A 118 3.77 -6.60 4.89
N GLN A 119 5.06 -6.90 5.03
CA GLN A 119 5.90 -7.34 3.91
C GLN A 119 5.35 -8.62 3.26
N LEU A 120 4.95 -9.61 4.06
CA LEU A 120 4.39 -10.86 3.54
C LEU A 120 3.07 -10.62 2.80
N LEU A 121 2.18 -9.79 3.32
CA LEU A 121 0.90 -9.48 2.68
C LEU A 121 1.09 -8.78 1.32
N LEU A 122 2.09 -7.91 1.22
CA LEU A 122 2.35 -7.14 0.00
C LEU A 122 3.16 -7.92 -1.04
N LEU A 123 4.05 -8.82 -0.62
CA LEU A 123 5.03 -9.43 -1.51
C LEU A 123 4.91 -10.96 -1.66
N LYS A 124 4.38 -11.69 -0.67
CA LYS A 124 4.30 -13.16 -0.77
C LYS A 124 3.33 -13.57 -1.88
N ALA A 125 2.12 -13.02 -1.86
CA ALA A 125 1.15 -13.22 -2.94
C ALA A 125 1.49 -12.31 -4.13
N ALA A 126 1.21 -12.80 -5.34
CA ALA A 126 1.38 -12.00 -6.56
C ALA A 126 0.26 -10.97 -6.75
N GLU A 127 -0.90 -11.15 -6.10
CA GLU A 127 -2.12 -10.36 -6.32
C GLU A 127 -1.87 -8.84 -6.37
N PHE A 128 -1.28 -8.26 -5.32
CA PHE A 128 -1.04 -6.83 -5.28
C PHE A 128 0.09 -6.40 -6.23
N ARG A 129 1.19 -7.16 -6.27
CA ARG A 129 2.35 -6.85 -7.14
C ARG A 129 1.98 -6.85 -8.62
N SER A 130 1.22 -7.84 -9.08
CA SER A 130 0.76 -7.92 -10.47
C SER A 130 -0.14 -6.75 -10.84
N ARG A 131 -1.06 -6.36 -9.95
CA ARG A 131 -1.92 -5.18 -10.13
C ARG A 131 -1.10 -3.89 -10.26
N VAL A 132 -0.11 -3.69 -9.38
CA VAL A 132 0.77 -2.51 -9.41
C VAL A 132 1.59 -2.48 -10.70
N GLN A 133 2.26 -3.58 -11.04
CA GLN A 133 3.11 -3.67 -12.23
C GLN A 133 2.33 -3.39 -13.51
N GLU A 134 1.15 -3.99 -13.65
CA GLU A 134 0.32 -3.79 -14.83
C GLU A 134 -0.29 -2.39 -14.89
N PHE A 135 -0.80 -1.88 -13.77
CA PHE A 135 -1.34 -0.52 -13.71
C PHE A 135 -0.28 0.50 -14.13
N VAL A 136 0.94 0.39 -13.59
CA VAL A 136 2.05 1.30 -13.87
C VAL A 136 2.53 1.22 -15.31
N LYS A 137 2.55 0.02 -15.88
CA LYS A 137 2.95 -0.23 -17.27
C LYS A 137 1.95 0.36 -18.27
N GLU A 138 0.67 0.12 -18.07
CA GLU A 138 -0.37 0.44 -19.07
C GLU A 138 -0.90 1.88 -18.97
N ASN A 139 -0.69 2.56 -17.84
CA ASN A 139 -1.24 3.88 -17.55
C ASN A 139 -0.17 4.98 -17.40
N SER A 140 -0.60 6.22 -17.63
CA SER A 140 0.18 7.44 -17.33
C SER A 140 -0.59 8.30 -16.31
N PRO A 141 0.09 9.04 -15.43
CA PRO A 141 -0.55 9.95 -14.48
C PRO A 141 -1.00 11.27 -15.11
N GLU A 142 -0.52 11.60 -16.32
CA GLU A 142 -0.83 12.86 -17.00
C GLU A 142 -2.24 12.81 -17.61
N HIS A 143 -3.26 12.72 -16.76
CA HIS A 143 -4.65 12.51 -17.16
C HIS A 143 -5.17 13.62 -18.08
N TRP A 144 -4.66 14.86 -17.93
CA TRP A 144 -5.02 16.01 -18.79
C TRP A 144 -4.51 15.89 -20.22
N LYS A 145 -3.57 14.98 -20.49
CA LYS A 145 -3.07 14.67 -21.85
C LYS A 145 -3.75 13.44 -22.46
N GLN A 146 -4.67 12.79 -21.74
CA GLN A 146 -5.27 11.52 -22.14
C GLN A 146 -6.71 11.69 -22.60
N SER A 147 -7.03 11.10 -23.74
CA SER A 147 -8.41 11.02 -24.26
C SER A 147 -9.11 9.70 -23.90
N ASN A 148 -8.36 8.67 -23.51
CA ASN A 148 -8.87 7.31 -23.29
C ASN A 148 -8.67 6.78 -21.85
N TRP A 149 -8.57 7.67 -20.86
CA TRP A 149 -8.40 7.28 -19.45
C TRP A 149 -9.50 6.30 -19.00
N HIS A 150 -10.76 6.61 -19.29
CA HIS A 150 -11.89 5.79 -18.85
C HIS A 150 -11.85 4.37 -19.43
N GLU A 151 -11.46 4.21 -20.69
CA GLU A 151 -11.32 2.90 -21.33
C GLU A 151 -10.23 2.07 -20.64
N LYS A 152 -9.06 2.67 -20.38
CA LYS A 152 -7.97 2.01 -19.66
C LYS A 152 -8.34 1.66 -18.22
N HIS A 153 -9.04 2.56 -17.54
CA HIS A 153 -9.56 2.34 -16.19
C HIS A 153 -10.54 1.17 -16.15
N LEU A 154 -11.48 1.09 -17.09
CA LEU A 154 -12.40 -0.04 -17.22
C LEU A 154 -11.68 -1.34 -17.59
N ALA A 155 -10.66 -1.29 -18.46
CA ALA A 155 -9.85 -2.47 -18.78
C ALA A 155 -9.13 -3.02 -17.54
N PHE A 156 -8.58 -2.15 -16.70
CA PHE A 156 -7.96 -2.53 -15.44
C PHE A 156 -8.98 -3.20 -14.50
N HIS A 157 -10.16 -2.59 -14.29
CA HIS A 157 -11.21 -3.15 -13.42
C HIS A 157 -11.84 -4.44 -13.96
N ARG A 158 -11.90 -4.63 -15.28
CA ARG A 158 -12.33 -5.91 -15.87
C ARG A 158 -11.34 -7.04 -15.55
N LYS A 159 -10.04 -6.73 -15.56
CA LYS A 159 -9.00 -7.72 -15.24
C LYS A 159 -8.85 -7.94 -13.74
N TYR A 160 -9.00 -6.88 -12.95
CA TYR A 160 -8.86 -6.87 -11.50
C TYR A 160 -10.11 -6.29 -10.84
N PRO A 161 -11.23 -7.02 -10.81
CA PRO A 161 -12.46 -6.52 -10.22
C PRO A 161 -12.28 -6.23 -8.72
N GLU A 162 -12.77 -5.07 -8.29
CA GLU A 162 -12.82 -4.70 -6.87
C GLU A 162 -14.25 -4.82 -6.36
N LYS A 163 -14.47 -5.76 -5.42
CA LYS A 163 -15.77 -5.99 -4.80
C LYS A 163 -15.79 -5.37 -3.41
N PHE A 164 -16.67 -4.40 -3.20
CA PHE A 164 -16.81 -3.69 -1.92
C PHE A 164 -18.03 -4.12 -1.11
N ALA A 165 -18.97 -4.82 -1.75
CA ALA A 165 -20.15 -5.36 -1.12
C ALA A 165 -19.97 -6.87 -0.86
N PRO A 166 -20.47 -7.38 0.27
CA PRO A 166 -20.58 -8.82 0.57
C PRO A 166 -21.22 -9.67 -0.55
N GLU A 167 -21.97 -9.03 -1.45
CA GLU A 167 -22.86 -9.65 -2.42
C GLU A 167 -22.15 -10.23 -3.64
N GLY A 168 -20.98 -9.69 -4.03
CA GLY A 168 -20.22 -10.24 -5.14
C GLY A 168 -19.74 -11.69 -4.90
N VAL A 169 -19.87 -12.19 -3.67
CA VAL A 169 -19.68 -13.60 -3.31
C VAL A 169 -21.01 -14.35 -3.20
N LEU A 170 -22.12 -13.69 -2.86
CA LEU A 170 -23.47 -14.28 -2.88
C LEU A 170 -23.98 -14.55 -4.31
N GLU A 171 -23.60 -13.72 -5.30
CA GLU A 171 -23.85 -13.99 -6.72
C GLU A 171 -23.19 -15.30 -7.18
N GLN A 172 -22.01 -15.66 -6.63
CA GLN A 172 -21.35 -16.94 -6.92
C GLN A 172 -22.09 -18.14 -6.30
N THR A 173 -23.00 -17.90 -5.36
CA THR A 173 -23.82 -18.94 -4.71
C THR A 173 -25.23 -19.06 -5.27
N GLY A 174 -25.53 -18.41 -6.40
CA GLY A 174 -26.82 -18.56 -7.11
C GLY A 174 -28.00 -17.82 -6.48
N GLY A 175 -27.74 -16.81 -5.64
CA GLY A 175 -28.78 -15.93 -5.07
C GLY A 175 -29.30 -14.89 -6.08
N ALA A 176 -30.54 -14.44 -5.88
CA ALA A 176 -31.21 -13.44 -6.72
C ALA A 176 -30.43 -12.11 -6.84
N SER A 177 -30.57 -11.44 -7.98
CA SER A 177 -29.97 -10.12 -8.26
C SER A 177 -30.39 -9.08 -7.23
N SER A 178 -29.40 -8.41 -6.62
CA SER A 178 -29.59 -7.50 -5.48
C SER A 178 -29.96 -6.06 -5.91
N PRO A 179 -30.70 -5.29 -5.07
CA PRO A 179 -31.07 -3.90 -5.33
C PRO A 179 -29.94 -2.85 -5.15
N TYR A 180 -28.72 -3.23 -4.71
CA TYR A 180 -27.65 -2.26 -4.47
C TYR A 180 -26.92 -1.86 -5.76
N GLN A 181 -27.01 -0.58 -6.11
CA GLN A 181 -26.28 0.01 -7.22
C GLN A 181 -24.87 0.41 -6.77
N SER A 182 -23.83 -0.15 -7.40
CA SER A 182 -22.45 0.31 -7.18
C SER A 182 -22.33 1.78 -7.55
N LEU A 183 -21.73 2.59 -6.67
CA LEU A 183 -21.42 3.97 -7.00
C LEU A 183 -20.42 4.04 -8.17
N PRO A 184 -20.53 5.03 -9.07
CA PRO A 184 -19.60 5.17 -10.17
C PRO A 184 -18.15 5.34 -9.70
N VAL A 185 -17.24 4.55 -10.26
CA VAL A 185 -15.79 4.66 -10.03
C VAL A 185 -15.13 5.12 -11.33
N TYR A 186 -14.62 6.36 -11.34
CA TYR A 186 -14.05 6.98 -12.56
C TYR A 186 -12.52 6.97 -12.63
N PHE A 187 -11.86 6.99 -11.47
CA PHE A 187 -10.40 7.16 -11.37
C PHE A 187 -9.75 6.17 -10.41
N GLY A 188 -10.42 5.87 -9.29
CA GLY A 188 -9.85 5.06 -8.23
C GLY A 188 -9.65 3.59 -8.61
N ASN A 189 -8.61 3.02 -8.04
CA ASN A 189 -8.37 1.57 -7.93
C ASN A 189 -7.53 1.30 -6.69
N VAL A 190 -7.36 0.04 -6.32
CA VAL A 190 -6.63 -0.40 -5.13
C VAL A 190 -5.18 0.09 -5.12
N CYS A 191 -4.52 0.19 -6.28
CA CYS A 191 -3.14 0.68 -6.38
C CYS A 191 -3.08 2.17 -5.98
N LEU A 192 -3.94 3.00 -6.55
CA LEU A 192 -4.01 4.43 -6.21
C LEU A 192 -4.46 4.67 -4.77
N ARG A 193 -5.42 3.89 -4.27
CA ARG A 193 -5.87 3.96 -2.85
C ARG A 193 -4.77 3.56 -1.87
N PHE A 194 -3.85 2.68 -2.28
CA PHE A 194 -2.73 2.26 -1.44
C PHE A 194 -1.61 3.29 -1.37
N LEU A 195 -1.50 4.22 -2.33
CA LEU A 195 -0.35 5.13 -2.41
C LEU A 195 -0.18 6.03 -1.16
N PRO A 196 -1.22 6.67 -0.60
CA PRO A 196 -1.10 7.39 0.65
C PRO A 196 -0.78 6.49 1.86
N VAL A 197 -1.20 5.22 1.81
CA VAL A 197 -0.86 4.22 2.84
C VAL A 197 0.63 3.84 2.73
N CYS A 198 1.17 3.79 1.51
CA CYS A 198 2.58 3.53 1.24
C CYS A 198 3.48 4.62 1.87
N ASP A 199 3.08 5.90 1.79
CA ASP A 199 3.81 7.00 2.43
C ASP A 199 3.93 6.79 3.95
N ILE A 200 2.79 6.55 4.61
CA ILE A 200 2.73 6.30 6.06
C ILE A 200 3.52 5.03 6.40
N MET A 201 3.40 3.98 5.59
CA MET A 201 4.15 2.75 5.76
C MET A 201 5.65 3.03 5.77
N ILE A 202 6.19 3.68 4.74
CA ILE A 202 7.62 4.00 4.65
C ILE A 202 8.08 4.79 5.88
N HIS A 203 7.33 5.80 6.31
CA HIS A 203 7.62 6.57 7.52
C HIS A 203 7.78 5.68 8.75
N ARG A 204 6.85 4.76 8.98
CA ARG A 204 6.90 3.85 10.13
C ARG A 204 8.06 2.85 10.04
N TYR A 205 8.44 2.40 8.84
CA TYR A 205 9.66 1.58 8.66
C TYR A 205 10.95 2.38 8.93
N LEU A 206 11.00 3.67 8.61
CA LEU A 206 12.19 4.51 8.87
C LEU A 206 12.45 4.70 10.38
N GLU A 207 11.38 4.70 11.17
CA GLU A 207 11.41 4.83 12.64
C GLU A 207 11.92 3.56 13.34
N LEU A 208 11.91 2.40 12.67
CA LEU A 208 12.29 1.13 13.25
C LEU A 208 13.51 0.52 12.54
N PRO A 209 14.75 0.74 13.04
CA PRO A 209 15.98 0.31 12.36
C PRO A 209 16.04 -1.19 11.97
N PRO A 210 15.58 -2.14 12.80
CA PRO A 210 15.63 -3.57 12.46
C PRO A 210 14.92 -3.96 11.16
N VAL A 211 13.90 -3.19 10.72
CA VAL A 211 13.13 -3.52 9.51
C VAL A 211 13.63 -2.81 8.24
N SER A 212 14.81 -2.17 8.30
CA SER A 212 15.38 -1.42 7.16
C SER A 212 15.47 -2.26 5.89
N LYS A 213 15.90 -3.54 6.00
CA LYS A 213 16.04 -4.40 4.81
C LYS A 213 14.70 -4.74 4.17
N SER A 214 13.66 -4.90 4.99
CA SER A 214 12.29 -5.13 4.54
C SER A 214 11.77 -3.94 3.72
N LEU A 215 12.04 -2.71 4.18
CA LEU A 215 11.72 -1.49 3.46
C LEU A 215 12.42 -1.42 2.10
N GLU A 216 13.70 -1.79 2.01
CA GLU A 216 14.42 -1.82 0.72
C GLU A 216 13.72 -2.71 -0.30
N ILE A 217 13.31 -3.92 0.12
CA ILE A 217 12.63 -4.89 -0.75
C ILE A 217 11.25 -4.36 -1.17
N LEU A 218 10.51 -3.73 -0.25
CA LEU A 218 9.22 -3.11 -0.56
C LEU A 218 9.38 -2.00 -1.61
N LEU A 219 10.39 -1.14 -1.49
CA LEU A 219 10.68 -0.08 -2.44
C LEU A 219 11.05 -0.63 -3.83
N ASP A 220 11.79 -1.74 -3.90
CA ASP A 220 12.16 -2.37 -5.17
C ASP A 220 10.93 -2.90 -5.94
N HIS A 221 9.90 -3.36 -5.23
CA HIS A 221 8.69 -3.92 -5.85
C HIS A 221 7.56 -2.93 -6.06
N LEU A 222 7.38 -1.98 -5.14
CA LEU A 222 6.22 -1.08 -5.09
C LEU A 222 6.60 0.38 -5.37
N GLY A 223 7.89 0.72 -5.39
CA GLY A 223 8.37 2.09 -5.63
C GLY A 223 7.90 2.67 -6.97
N CYS A 224 7.71 1.82 -7.99
CA CYS A 224 7.20 2.26 -9.29
C CYS A 224 5.80 2.90 -9.22
N LEU A 225 5.03 2.64 -8.16
CA LEU A 225 3.72 3.25 -7.94
C LEU A 225 3.80 4.77 -7.70
N TYR A 226 4.95 5.28 -7.23
CA TYR A 226 5.20 6.72 -7.09
C TYR A 226 5.14 7.49 -8.41
N LYS A 227 5.11 6.80 -9.56
CA LYS A 227 4.74 7.39 -10.86
C LYS A 227 3.41 8.15 -10.79
N PHE A 228 2.46 7.72 -9.96
CA PHE A 228 1.12 8.33 -9.81
C PHE A 228 0.95 9.15 -8.54
N HIS A 229 2.05 9.45 -7.84
CA HIS A 229 1.98 10.30 -6.65
C HIS A 229 1.79 11.76 -7.07
N ASP A 230 0.87 12.48 -6.42
CA ASP A 230 0.55 13.87 -6.79
C ASP A 230 1.68 14.84 -6.46
N ARG A 231 2.40 14.60 -5.35
CA ARG A 231 3.50 15.46 -4.86
C ARG A 231 4.79 14.70 -4.48
N PRO A 232 5.41 13.94 -5.42
CA PRO A 232 6.48 13.00 -5.09
C PRO A 232 7.73 13.71 -4.57
N VAL A 233 8.07 14.87 -5.14
CA VAL A 233 9.22 15.68 -4.69
C VAL A 233 8.98 16.28 -3.30
N THR A 234 7.76 16.80 -3.04
CA THR A 234 7.39 17.33 -1.72
C THR A 234 7.37 16.24 -0.66
N TYR A 235 6.81 15.07 -0.96
CA TYR A 235 6.85 13.91 -0.09
C TYR A 235 8.29 13.52 0.26
N LEU A 236 9.15 13.42 -0.75
CA LEU A 236 10.56 13.07 -0.55
C LEU A 236 11.30 14.12 0.29
N TYR A 237 11.10 15.42 -0.01
CA TYR A 237 11.65 16.51 0.78
C TYR A 237 11.25 16.42 2.25
N ASN A 238 9.94 16.33 2.54
CA ASN A 238 9.43 16.24 3.90
C ASN A 238 9.96 15.01 4.63
N THR A 239 10.02 13.86 3.95
CA THR A 239 10.50 12.60 4.52
C THR A 239 11.98 12.68 4.86
N LEU A 240 12.83 13.15 3.93
CA LEU A 240 14.26 13.28 4.17
C LEU A 240 14.57 14.33 5.25
N HIS A 241 13.81 15.41 5.29
CA HIS A 241 13.97 16.47 6.29
C HIS A 241 13.56 16.00 7.69
N TYR A 242 12.38 15.40 7.82
CA TYR A 242 11.84 14.93 9.10
C TYR A 242 12.66 13.77 9.68
N TYR A 243 13.04 12.80 8.84
CA TYR A 243 13.79 11.61 9.25
C TYR A 243 15.31 11.75 9.07
N GLU A 244 15.86 12.97 9.10
CA GLU A 244 17.31 13.21 8.91
C GLU A 244 18.14 12.35 9.87
N ARG A 245 17.81 12.37 11.17
CA ARG A 245 18.51 11.58 12.20
C ARG A 245 18.43 10.09 11.94
N ASN A 246 17.28 9.63 11.49
CA ASN A 246 17.06 8.23 11.14
C ASN A 246 17.88 7.84 9.90
N LEU A 247 18.07 8.73 8.92
CA LEU A 247 18.67 8.41 7.63
C LEU A 247 20.15 8.77 7.48
N ARG A 248 20.72 9.58 8.38
CA ARG A 248 22.10 10.10 8.32
C ARG A 248 23.12 9.00 8.05
N ASP A 249 23.11 7.97 8.88
CA ASP A 249 24.07 6.87 8.84
C ASP A 249 23.57 5.69 7.99
N ARG A 250 22.51 5.90 7.19
CA ARG A 250 21.91 4.89 6.30
C ARG A 250 21.89 5.37 4.83
N PRO A 251 23.06 5.68 4.22
CA PRO A 251 23.11 6.25 2.87
C PRO A 251 22.50 5.34 1.81
N ALA A 252 22.66 4.01 1.91
CA ALA A 252 22.07 3.06 0.98
C ALA A 252 20.53 3.12 0.98
N LEU A 253 19.91 3.15 2.16
CA LEU A 253 18.45 3.27 2.31
C LEU A 253 17.96 4.63 1.80
N LYS A 254 18.69 5.71 2.12
CA LYS A 254 18.39 7.06 1.61
C LYS A 254 18.40 7.08 0.08
N ARG A 255 19.41 6.48 -0.56
CA ARG A 255 19.50 6.35 -2.01
C ARG A 255 18.35 5.53 -2.58
N ARG A 256 18.02 4.38 -1.97
CA ARG A 256 16.88 3.56 -2.42
C ARG A 256 15.57 4.31 -2.38
N LEU A 257 15.30 5.08 -1.32
CA LEU A 257 14.11 5.92 -1.21
C LEU A 257 14.06 6.99 -2.32
N VAL A 258 15.15 7.74 -2.51
CA VAL A 258 15.25 8.75 -3.57
C VAL A 258 15.04 8.11 -4.95
N SER A 259 15.67 6.96 -5.20
CA SER A 259 15.53 6.24 -6.47
C SER A 259 14.10 5.74 -6.69
N ALA A 260 13.48 5.12 -5.69
CA ALA A 260 12.12 4.61 -5.79
C ALA A 260 11.12 5.71 -6.20
N VAL A 261 11.25 6.91 -5.62
CA VAL A 261 10.34 8.03 -5.88
C VAL A 261 10.67 8.81 -7.15
N LEU A 262 11.94 9.14 -7.40
CA LEU A 262 12.31 10.00 -8.54
C LEU A 262 12.48 9.20 -9.83
N SER A 263 13.03 7.98 -9.75
CA SER A 263 13.22 7.14 -10.95
C SER A 263 11.90 6.61 -11.48
N SER A 264 10.83 6.52 -10.68
CA SER A 264 9.49 6.15 -11.17
C SER A 264 8.89 7.20 -12.11
N LEU A 265 9.45 8.41 -12.14
CA LEU A 265 8.97 9.54 -12.94
C LEU A 265 9.79 9.74 -14.24
N LYS A 266 10.85 8.95 -14.44
CA LYS A 266 11.81 9.12 -15.54
C LYS A 266 11.18 9.05 -16.94
N ASP A 267 10.13 8.26 -17.08
CA ASP A 267 9.47 8.02 -18.39
C ASP A 267 8.40 9.08 -18.70
N ILE A 268 8.03 9.92 -17.72
CA ILE A 268 6.96 10.93 -17.86
C ILE A 268 7.46 12.37 -17.65
N ARG A 269 8.66 12.56 -17.10
CA ARG A 269 9.30 13.87 -16.95
C ARG A 269 10.52 13.95 -17.85
N ALA A 270 10.76 15.12 -18.42
CA ALA A 270 11.90 15.34 -19.30
C ALA A 270 13.25 15.15 -18.56
N PRO A 271 14.32 14.72 -19.25
CA PRO A 271 15.66 14.64 -18.66
C PRO A 271 16.09 15.96 -18.01
N GLY A 272 16.79 15.89 -16.87
CA GLY A 272 17.25 17.06 -16.14
C GLY A 272 16.18 17.77 -15.28
N TRP A 273 14.96 17.24 -15.19
CA TRP A 273 13.88 17.85 -14.39
C TRP A 273 14.12 17.88 -12.87
N SER A 274 15.02 17.04 -12.34
CA SER A 274 15.24 16.88 -10.89
C SER A 274 16.73 16.82 -10.50
N LEU A 275 17.30 15.62 -10.41
CA LEU A 275 18.66 15.39 -9.95
C LEU A 275 19.69 15.97 -10.94
N SER A 276 20.76 16.56 -10.40
CA SER A 276 21.90 17.02 -11.20
C SER A 276 22.66 15.83 -11.81
N GLU A 277 23.28 16.02 -12.97
CA GLU A 277 24.03 14.96 -13.66
C GLU A 277 25.10 14.27 -12.79
N PRO A 278 25.99 14.97 -12.03
CA PRO A 278 26.94 14.30 -11.14
C PRO A 278 26.27 13.43 -10.08
N TYR A 279 25.15 13.91 -9.51
CA TYR A 279 24.37 13.17 -8.52
C TYR A 279 23.71 11.93 -9.14
N THR A 280 23.24 12.00 -10.38
CA THR A 280 22.71 10.83 -11.10
C THR A 280 23.80 9.78 -11.30
N GLY A 281 25.03 10.21 -11.63
CA GLY A 281 26.22 9.34 -11.67
C GLY A 281 26.44 8.64 -10.34
N TYR A 282 26.46 9.38 -9.23
CA TYR A 282 26.55 8.81 -7.89
C TYR A 282 25.43 7.80 -7.59
N MET A 283 24.19 8.12 -7.96
CA MET A 283 23.04 7.26 -7.74
C MET A 283 23.12 5.92 -8.49
N SER A 284 23.83 5.88 -9.63
CA SER A 284 23.95 4.69 -10.48
C SER A 284 24.86 3.60 -9.95
N ASP A 285 25.85 3.94 -9.11
CA ASP A 285 26.78 2.97 -8.52
C ASP A 285 26.54 2.81 -7.00
N PRO A 286 25.93 1.71 -6.55
CA PRO A 286 25.65 1.46 -5.13
C PRO A 286 26.87 1.39 -4.22
N ALA A 287 28.05 1.04 -4.77
CA ALA A 287 29.29 0.90 -4.01
C ALA A 287 30.06 2.22 -3.90
N LEU A 288 29.76 3.19 -4.76
CA LEU A 288 30.43 4.47 -4.75
C LEU A 288 30.11 5.26 -3.47
N THR A 289 31.16 5.63 -2.75
CA THR A 289 31.11 6.68 -1.72
C THR A 289 31.54 7.97 -2.41
N TRP A 290 30.65 8.96 -2.45
CA TRP A 290 30.90 10.21 -3.13
C TRP A 290 30.95 11.37 -2.15
N GLU A 291 32.06 12.09 -2.17
CA GLU A 291 32.26 13.34 -1.46
C GLU A 291 32.30 14.47 -2.51
N PRO A 292 31.22 15.23 -2.67
CA PRO A 292 31.17 16.32 -3.64
C PRO A 292 32.16 17.42 -3.26
N ASP A 293 32.81 18.01 -4.27
CA ASP A 293 33.67 19.17 -4.07
C ASP A 293 32.88 20.49 -4.02
N LEU A 294 33.56 21.60 -3.76
CA LEU A 294 32.93 22.92 -3.71
C LEU A 294 32.28 23.31 -5.04
N ASP A 295 32.87 22.91 -6.18
CA ASP A 295 32.32 23.23 -7.50
C ASP A 295 30.93 22.61 -7.67
N TYR A 296 30.74 21.36 -7.25
CA TYR A 296 29.42 20.72 -7.27
C TYR A 296 28.34 21.59 -6.58
N TYR A 297 28.63 22.10 -5.37
CA TYR A 297 27.69 22.93 -4.63
C TYR A 297 27.45 24.29 -5.31
N ILE A 298 28.49 24.91 -5.88
CA ILE A 298 28.38 26.15 -6.65
C ILE A 298 27.46 25.94 -7.85
N GLN A 299 27.66 24.88 -8.63
CA GLN A 299 26.81 24.57 -9.79
C GLN A 299 25.38 24.28 -9.35
N LEU A 300 25.19 23.58 -8.22
CA LEU A 300 23.86 23.25 -7.71
C LEU A 300 23.05 24.51 -7.36
N VAL A 301 23.68 25.48 -6.68
CA VAL A 301 23.07 26.78 -6.32
C VAL A 301 22.84 27.64 -7.57
N ARG A 302 23.78 27.62 -8.52
CA ARG A 302 23.65 28.37 -9.79
C ARG A 302 22.36 28.01 -10.53
N ARG A 303 21.95 26.73 -10.56
CA ARG A 303 20.66 26.32 -11.17
C ARG A 303 19.46 27.08 -10.59
N ILE A 304 19.48 27.37 -9.29
CA ILE A 304 18.41 28.12 -8.61
C ILE A 304 18.50 29.60 -8.97
N VAL A 305 19.69 30.20 -8.86
CA VAL A 305 19.94 31.62 -9.16
C VAL A 305 19.52 31.95 -10.59
N ASP A 306 19.93 31.13 -11.55
CA ASP A 306 19.64 31.34 -12.97
C ASP A 306 18.15 31.15 -13.28
N THR A 307 17.49 30.17 -12.64
CA THR A 307 16.03 29.99 -12.75
C THR A 307 15.27 31.20 -12.21
N MET A 308 15.69 31.74 -11.06
CA MET A 308 15.11 32.96 -10.48
C MET A 308 15.35 34.20 -11.34
N ALA A 309 16.47 34.24 -12.08
CA ALA A 309 16.78 35.29 -13.05
C ALA A 309 16.07 35.12 -14.41
N GLY A 310 15.25 34.07 -14.58
CA GLY A 310 14.49 33.81 -15.79
C GLY A 310 15.21 32.96 -16.84
N THR A 311 16.40 32.42 -16.53
CA THR A 311 17.12 31.48 -17.39
C THR A 311 16.71 30.04 -17.05
N ALA A 312 16.02 29.38 -17.97
CA ALA A 312 15.48 28.05 -17.73
C ALA A 312 16.60 26.99 -17.62
N HIS A 313 16.92 26.58 -16.40
CA HIS A 313 17.77 25.41 -16.11
C HIS A 313 17.00 24.10 -16.04
N PHE A 314 15.69 24.17 -15.84
CA PHE A 314 14.80 23.02 -15.77
C PHE A 314 13.86 23.01 -16.99
N PRO A 315 13.46 21.83 -17.48
CA PRO A 315 12.47 21.72 -18.54
C PRO A 315 11.16 22.43 -18.19
N ALA A 316 10.57 23.10 -19.19
CA ALA A 316 9.27 23.75 -19.02
C ALA A 316 8.20 22.73 -18.60
N THR A 317 7.41 23.10 -17.59
CA THR A 317 6.31 22.29 -17.07
C THR A 317 5.05 23.13 -17.03
N ASP A 318 3.90 22.51 -17.30
CA ASP A 318 2.60 23.15 -17.10
C ASP A 318 2.27 23.16 -15.61
N TRP A 319 2.57 24.26 -14.92
CA TRP A 319 2.41 24.41 -13.48
C TRP A 319 0.96 24.34 -12.96
N ARG A 320 -0.04 24.18 -13.85
CA ARG A 320 -1.42 23.89 -13.47
C ARG A 320 -1.61 22.44 -13.01
N PHE A 321 -0.68 21.56 -13.35
CA PHE A 321 -0.68 20.12 -13.08
C PHE A 321 0.68 19.64 -12.52
#